data_AF-E3QU39-F1
#
_entry.id   AF-E3QU39-F1
#
_cell.length_a   1.000
_cell.length_b   1.000
_cell.length_c   1.000
_cell.angle_alpha   90.00
_cell.angle_beta   90.00
_cell.angle_gamma   90.00
#
_symmetry.space_group_name_H-M   'P 1'
#
loop_
_entity.id
_entity.type
_entity.pdbx_description
1 polymer ?
#
loop_
_entity_poly.entity_id
_entity_poly.type
_entity_poly.pdbx_seq_one_letter_code
_entity_poly.pdbx_strand_id
1 'polypeptide(L)'
;MSETPPSSAHALYVDKDCNLKAIRNVPVPELVDGEVVVKVLYSGVNSADVKHGPILGVRPTILGYDFCGRVAQSAPTSGFRVGDLVAVFTPTGVGKPSRYGAHQEYLSCPENFMYKVPENLPPTHAASLTTVAPTAADGLYNIGLPNSQYVRQAEESFEDVAYLSSVLSPCGFPKALICLQGPG
;
A
#
# COMPACT_ATOMS: atom_id res chain seq x y z
N MET A 1 -26.03 13.62 6.14
CA MET A 1 -24.65 13.07 6.14
C MET A 1 -23.79 14.14 6.80
N SER A 2 -23.16 13.87 7.96
CA SER A 2 -22.30 14.88 8.57
C SER A 2 -21.01 14.95 7.75
N GLU A 3 -20.75 16.08 7.11
CA GLU A 3 -19.47 16.33 6.45
C GLU A 3 -18.35 16.22 7.49
N THR A 4 -17.41 15.31 7.25
CA THR A 4 -16.20 15.22 8.07
C THR A 4 -15.37 16.48 7.80
N PRO A 5 -15.00 17.28 8.82
CA PRO A 5 -14.22 18.50 8.59
C PRO A 5 -12.89 18.17 7.89
N PRO A 6 -12.36 19.07 7.06
CA PRO A 6 -11.08 18.86 6.37
C PRO A 6 -9.95 18.60 7.37
N SER A 7 -8.98 17.79 6.95
CA SER A 7 -7.83 17.42 7.79
C SER A 7 -7.08 18.66 8.25
N SER A 8 -6.81 18.74 9.56
CA SER A 8 -5.97 19.80 10.14
C SER A 8 -4.47 19.49 10.03
N ALA A 9 -4.12 18.28 9.60
CA ALA A 9 -2.74 17.83 9.46
C ALA A 9 -2.10 18.36 8.17
N HIS A 10 -0.77 18.30 8.13
CA HIS A 10 -0.04 18.53 6.89
C HIS A 10 -0.13 17.30 5.98
N ALA A 11 -0.10 17.56 4.68
CA ALA A 11 0.22 16.55 3.68
C ALA A 11 1.51 16.92 2.93
N LEU A 12 2.27 15.92 2.50
CA LEU A 12 3.42 16.12 1.61
C LEU A 12 2.98 15.99 0.16
N TYR A 13 3.20 17.04 -0.63
CA TYR A 13 2.71 17.16 -1.99
C TYR A 13 3.83 17.50 -2.97
N VAL A 14 3.77 16.92 -4.17
CA VAL A 14 4.62 17.30 -5.30
C VAL A 14 3.77 17.97 -6.36
N ASP A 15 4.19 19.16 -6.81
CA ASP A 15 3.51 19.86 -7.90
C ASP A 15 3.95 19.37 -9.29
N LYS A 16 3.32 19.90 -10.33
CA LYS A 16 3.58 19.53 -11.74
C LYS A 16 5.05 19.77 -12.16
N ASP A 17 5.72 20.70 -11.49
CA ASP A 17 7.09 21.13 -11.76
C ASP A 17 8.11 20.43 -10.84
N CYS A 18 7.67 19.39 -10.11
CA CYS A 18 8.46 18.62 -9.14
C CYS A 18 8.89 19.37 -7.86
N ASN A 19 8.23 20.47 -7.51
CA ASN A 19 8.50 21.13 -6.24
C ASN A 19 7.76 20.41 -5.09
N LEU A 20 8.51 20.06 -4.04
CA LEU A 20 7.97 19.46 -2.83
C LEU A 20 7.41 20.54 -1.90
N LYS A 21 6.20 20.32 -1.38
CA LYS A 21 5.49 21.26 -0.50
C LYS A 21 4.81 20.52 0.64
N ALA A 22 4.83 21.12 1.83
CA ALA A 22 3.90 20.78 2.88
C ALA A 22 2.62 21.62 2.71
N ILE A 23 1.49 20.97 2.48
CA ILE A 23 0.19 21.63 2.32
C ILE A 23 -0.72 21.29 3.51
N ARG A 24 -1.80 22.06 3.72
CA ARG A 24 -2.76 21.89 4.82
C ARG A 24 -4.19 21.88 4.29
N ASN A 25 -5.15 21.54 5.15
CA ASN A 25 -6.58 21.56 4.84
C ASN A 25 -6.94 20.65 3.66
N VAL A 26 -6.28 19.49 3.57
CA VAL A 26 -6.60 18.48 2.56
C VAL A 26 -7.98 17.89 2.91
N PRO A 27 -8.94 17.87 1.98
CA PRO A 27 -10.25 17.31 2.25
C PRO A 27 -10.14 15.81 2.50
N VAL A 28 -10.99 15.29 3.38
CA VAL A 28 -11.16 13.84 3.55
C VAL A 28 -11.72 13.29 2.23
N PRO A 29 -11.13 12.21 1.66
CA PRO A 29 -11.66 11.61 0.45
C PRO A 29 -13.12 11.16 0.63
N GLU A 30 -13.93 11.35 -0.40
CA GLU A 30 -15.25 10.73 -0.45
C GLU A 30 -15.10 9.21 -0.60
N LEU A 31 -16.03 8.45 -0.02
CA LEU A 31 -16.08 7.02 -0.19
C LEU A 31 -16.45 6.68 -1.64
N VAL A 32 -15.61 5.88 -2.29
CA VAL A 32 -15.80 5.38 -3.66
C VAL A 32 -16.10 3.88 -3.61
N ASP A 33 -16.99 3.41 -4.49
CA ASP A 33 -17.32 1.98 -4.60
C ASP A 33 -16.04 1.14 -4.84
N GLY A 34 -15.85 0.10 -4.02
CA GLY A 34 -14.67 -0.77 -4.07
C GLY A 34 -13.41 -0.19 -3.41
N GLU A 35 -13.50 1.01 -2.82
CA GLU A 35 -12.45 1.63 -2.01
C GLU A 35 -12.92 1.80 -0.55
N VAL A 36 -11.98 1.99 0.36
CA VAL A 36 -12.25 2.45 1.74
C VAL A 36 -11.48 3.72 2.04
N VAL A 37 -12.03 4.53 2.95
CA VAL A 37 -11.32 5.69 3.49
C VAL A 37 -10.64 5.27 4.79
N VAL A 38 -9.34 5.51 4.88
CA VAL A 38 -8.51 5.16 6.03
C VAL A 38 -7.99 6.42 6.70
N LYS A 39 -8.11 6.49 8.02
CA LYS A 39 -7.34 7.44 8.84
C LYS A 39 -5.93 6.88 9.04
N VAL A 40 -4.93 7.53 8.48
CA VAL A 40 -3.53 7.15 8.57
C VAL A 40 -3.04 7.38 10.00
N LEU A 41 -2.45 6.35 10.62
CA LEU A 41 -1.77 6.46 11.91
C LEU A 41 -0.26 6.63 11.70
N TYR A 42 0.30 5.89 10.75
CA TYR A 42 1.71 5.92 10.38
C TYR A 42 1.83 5.83 8.86
N SER A 43 2.77 6.58 8.29
CA SER A 43 3.16 6.43 6.89
C SER A 43 4.64 6.06 6.79
N GLY A 44 4.95 5.07 5.97
CA GLY A 44 6.31 4.64 5.69
C GLY A 44 6.99 5.58 4.71
N VAL A 45 8.30 5.78 4.86
CA VAL A 45 9.10 6.65 3.99
C VAL A 45 10.03 5.79 3.14
N ASN A 46 10.02 6.05 1.83
CA ASN A 46 10.81 5.33 0.84
C ASN A 46 11.54 6.27 -0.11
N SER A 47 12.55 5.73 -0.80
CA SER A 47 13.21 6.43 -1.91
C SER A 47 12.23 6.86 -3.02
N ALA A 48 11.16 6.09 -3.22
CA ALA A 48 10.14 6.35 -4.22
C ALA A 48 9.46 7.72 -4.05
N ASP A 49 9.27 8.18 -2.81
CA ASP A 49 8.49 9.38 -2.48
C ASP A 49 9.09 10.65 -3.10
N VAL A 50 10.41 10.73 -3.22
CA VAL A 50 11.11 11.86 -3.83
C VAL A 50 11.56 11.60 -5.27
N LYS A 51 11.60 10.33 -5.70
CA LYS A 51 12.11 9.92 -7.01
C LYS A 51 11.02 9.77 -8.06
N HIS A 52 9.83 9.27 -7.71
CA HIS A 52 8.78 8.96 -8.70
C HIS A 52 8.23 10.20 -9.41
N GLY A 53 8.14 11.33 -8.71
CA GLY A 53 7.81 12.63 -9.29
C GLY A 53 8.74 12.98 -10.46
N PRO A 54 10.03 13.27 -10.21
CA PRO A 54 10.97 13.70 -11.26
C PRO A 54 11.35 12.60 -12.27
N ILE A 55 11.47 11.34 -11.84
CA ILE A 55 12.00 10.26 -12.71
C ILE A 55 10.88 9.60 -13.52
N LEU A 56 9.73 9.32 -12.92
CA LEU A 56 8.65 8.52 -13.54
C LEU A 56 7.43 9.34 -13.95
N GLY A 57 7.37 10.64 -13.63
CA GLY A 57 6.23 11.47 -13.98
C GLY A 57 5.02 11.33 -13.05
N VAL A 58 5.18 10.75 -11.86
CA VAL A 58 4.09 10.59 -10.89
C VAL A 58 3.85 11.90 -10.14
N ARG A 59 3.23 12.85 -10.83
CA ARG A 59 2.93 14.21 -10.37
C ARG A 59 1.82 14.85 -11.22
N PRO A 60 1.14 15.90 -10.75
CA PRO A 60 1.10 16.36 -9.36
C PRO A 60 0.29 15.40 -8.47
N THR A 61 0.73 15.17 -7.24
CA THR A 61 0.01 14.27 -6.31
C THR A 61 0.51 14.41 -4.86
N ILE A 62 -0.25 13.89 -3.91
CA ILE A 62 0.23 13.70 -2.53
C ILE A 62 1.17 12.49 -2.49
N LEU A 63 2.29 12.66 -1.81
CA LEU A 63 3.38 11.68 -1.71
C LEU A 63 3.06 10.55 -0.74
N GLY A 64 3.96 9.57 -0.68
CA GLY A 64 3.82 8.41 0.17
C GLY A 64 3.00 7.32 -0.50
N TYR A 65 3.45 6.09 -0.27
CA TYR A 65 2.75 4.87 -0.69
C TYR A 65 2.36 4.02 0.51
N ASP A 66 3.25 3.91 1.49
CA ASP A 66 3.12 3.03 2.64
C ASP A 66 2.29 3.65 3.76
N PHE A 67 1.31 2.91 4.28
CA PHE A 67 0.60 3.31 5.48
C PHE A 67 0.18 2.14 6.37
N CYS A 68 -0.04 2.46 7.65
CA CYS A 68 -0.89 1.70 8.56
C CYS A 68 -1.90 2.66 9.18
N GLY A 69 -3.16 2.26 9.21
CA GLY A 69 -4.26 3.13 9.61
C GLY A 69 -5.51 2.39 10.03
N ARG A 70 -6.53 3.15 10.43
CA ARG A 70 -7.85 2.59 10.77
C ARG A 70 -8.88 2.97 9.72
N VAL A 71 -9.70 2.01 9.34
CA VAL A 71 -10.83 2.26 8.43
C VAL A 71 -11.75 3.31 9.06
N ALA A 72 -11.92 4.43 8.37
CA ALA A 72 -12.77 5.53 8.78
C ALA A 72 -14.15 5.44 8.09
N GLN A 73 -14.19 5.00 6.83
CA GLN A 73 -15.42 4.78 6.08
C GLN A 73 -15.25 3.55 5.18
N SER A 74 -16.30 2.72 5.09
CA SER A 74 -16.39 1.61 4.15
C SER A 74 -17.86 1.38 3.76
N ALA A 75 -18.08 0.78 2.59
CA ALA A 75 -19.42 0.38 2.17
C ALA A 75 -19.93 -0.80 3.03
N PRO A 76 -21.25 -1.00 3.21
CA PRO A 76 -21.78 -2.15 3.93
C PRO A 76 -21.38 -3.51 3.35
N THR A 77 -21.10 -3.56 2.04
CA THR A 77 -20.63 -4.74 1.31
C THR A 77 -19.12 -4.95 1.39
N SER A 78 -18.39 -4.03 2.01
CA SER A 78 -16.93 -4.09 2.15
C SER A 78 -16.49 -5.29 2.99
N GLY A 79 -15.35 -5.88 2.63
CA GLY A 79 -14.65 -6.84 3.47
C GLY A 79 -14.08 -6.23 4.76
N PHE A 80 -14.01 -4.89 4.82
CA PHE A 80 -13.49 -4.13 5.94
C PHE A 80 -14.58 -3.35 6.67
N ARG A 81 -14.41 -3.21 7.99
CA ARG A 81 -15.32 -2.50 8.87
C ARG A 81 -14.64 -1.27 9.45
N VAL A 82 -15.42 -0.22 9.69
CA VAL A 82 -14.96 0.97 10.42
C VAL A 82 -14.29 0.54 11.73
N GLY A 83 -13.08 1.04 11.97
CA GLY A 83 -12.24 0.70 13.12
C GLY A 83 -11.20 -0.40 12.87
N ASP A 84 -11.35 -1.22 11.82
CA ASP A 84 -10.36 -2.24 11.45
C ASP A 84 -8.98 -1.60 11.26
N LEU A 85 -7.94 -2.24 11.79
CA LEU A 85 -6.55 -1.84 11.58
C LEU A 85 -6.03 -2.48 10.29
N VAL A 86 -5.59 -1.67 9.34
CA VAL A 86 -5.19 -2.09 7.99
C VAL A 86 -3.86 -1.47 7.59
N ALA A 87 -3.13 -2.15 6.71
CA ALA A 87 -1.89 -1.65 6.13
C ALA A 87 -1.76 -2.10 4.67
N VAL A 88 -1.12 -1.27 3.84
CA VAL A 88 -0.65 -1.61 2.47
C VAL A 88 0.22 -0.47 1.91
N PHE A 89 0.89 -0.70 0.79
CA PHE A 89 1.33 0.34 -0.13
C PHE A 89 0.22 0.66 -1.17
N THR A 90 -0.08 1.94 -1.38
CA THR A 90 -1.15 2.39 -2.29
C THR A 90 -0.78 2.21 -3.78
N PRO A 91 -1.77 2.10 -4.69
CA PRO A 91 -1.52 2.08 -6.13
C PRO A 91 -0.63 3.23 -6.61
N THR A 92 0.28 2.93 -7.55
CA THR A 92 1.23 3.89 -8.12
C THR A 92 1.10 3.97 -9.64
N GLY A 93 1.54 5.07 -10.24
CA GLY A 93 1.50 5.30 -11.68
C GLY A 93 1.32 6.77 -12.07
N VAL A 94 1.58 7.09 -13.34
CA VAL A 94 1.27 8.42 -13.88
C VAL A 94 -0.23 8.66 -13.77
N GLY A 95 -0.61 9.83 -13.26
CA GLY A 95 -2.02 10.14 -12.98
C GLY A 95 -2.53 9.63 -11.64
N LYS A 96 -1.67 9.15 -10.74
CA LYS A 96 -2.04 8.78 -9.36
C LYS A 96 -2.83 9.91 -8.67
N PRO A 97 -4.10 9.68 -8.27
CA PRO A 97 -4.89 10.72 -7.63
C PRO A 97 -4.35 11.04 -6.23
N SER A 98 -4.47 12.31 -5.81
CA SER A 98 -3.99 12.75 -4.49
C SER A 98 -4.62 11.98 -3.32
N ARG A 99 -5.86 11.49 -3.47
CA ARG A 99 -6.52 10.67 -2.44
C ARG A 99 -5.77 9.37 -2.12
N TYR A 100 -4.84 8.92 -2.95
CA TYR A 100 -4.01 7.73 -2.71
C TYR A 100 -2.65 8.06 -2.06
N GLY A 101 -2.31 9.31 -1.76
CA GLY A 101 -1.06 9.61 -1.06
C GLY A 101 -1.09 9.13 0.39
N ALA A 102 -0.03 8.49 0.88
CA ALA A 102 0.03 8.05 2.28
C ALA A 102 0.50 9.14 3.25
N HIS A 103 1.21 10.16 2.78
CA HIS A 103 1.68 11.28 3.62
C HIS A 103 0.59 12.36 3.77
N GLN A 104 -0.57 11.97 4.30
CA GLN A 104 -1.71 12.82 4.66
C GLN A 104 -2.54 12.14 5.76
N GLU A 105 -3.51 12.82 6.38
CA GLU A 105 -4.28 12.25 7.49
C GLU A 105 -5.30 11.19 7.04
N TYR A 106 -5.93 11.39 5.88
CA TYR A 106 -6.92 10.48 5.33
C TYR A 106 -6.62 10.16 3.88
N LEU A 107 -6.70 8.88 3.51
CA LEU A 107 -6.54 8.42 2.14
C LEU A 107 -7.67 7.47 1.76
N SER A 108 -7.85 7.32 0.45
CA SER A 108 -8.68 6.27 -0.13
C SER A 108 -7.79 5.14 -0.65
N CYS A 109 -8.22 3.90 -0.48
CA CYS A 109 -7.48 2.73 -0.95
C CYS A 109 -8.44 1.66 -1.49
N PRO A 110 -8.17 1.09 -2.68
CA PRO A 110 -8.95 -0.04 -3.18
C PRO A 110 -8.87 -1.25 -2.25
N GLU A 111 -10.01 -1.92 -2.03
CA GLU A 111 -10.13 -3.01 -1.06
C GLU A 111 -9.18 -4.18 -1.33
N ASN A 112 -8.93 -4.48 -2.61
CA ASN A 112 -8.12 -5.60 -3.04
C ASN A 112 -6.61 -5.43 -2.81
N PHE A 113 -6.17 -4.26 -2.37
CA PHE A 113 -4.77 -4.02 -2.00
C PHE A 113 -4.55 -4.24 -0.50
N MET A 114 -5.56 -4.03 0.34
CA MET A 114 -5.34 -3.97 1.78
C MET A 114 -5.38 -5.34 2.45
N TYR A 115 -4.71 -5.42 3.60
CA TYR A 115 -4.87 -6.50 4.55
C TYR A 115 -5.09 -5.97 5.96
N LYS A 116 -5.74 -6.78 6.81
CA LYS A 116 -5.86 -6.49 8.23
C LYS A 116 -4.53 -6.75 8.93
N VAL A 117 -4.13 -5.83 9.79
CA VAL A 117 -2.90 -5.96 10.58
C VAL A 117 -3.13 -6.98 11.70
N PRO A 118 -2.30 -8.04 11.81
CA PRO A 118 -2.39 -9.01 12.91
C PRO A 118 -2.24 -8.34 14.29
N GLU A 119 -2.95 -8.85 15.30
CA GLU A 119 -2.98 -8.25 16.64
C GLU A 119 -1.61 -8.14 17.31
N ASN A 120 -0.69 -9.05 16.98
CA ASN A 120 0.67 -9.12 17.51
C ASN A 120 1.69 -8.30 16.71
N LEU A 121 1.28 -7.59 15.65
CA LEU A 121 2.18 -6.76 14.84
C LEU A 121 2.03 -5.28 15.21
N PRO A 122 3.07 -4.61 15.74
CA PRO A 122 3.01 -3.19 16.05
C PRO A 122 2.65 -2.35 14.80
N PRO A 123 1.73 -1.37 14.90
CA PRO A 123 1.30 -0.57 13.76
C PRO A 123 2.43 0.16 13.01
N THR A 124 3.46 0.59 13.73
CA THR A 124 4.66 1.20 13.16
C THR A 124 5.43 0.22 12.27
N HIS A 125 5.54 -1.05 12.69
CA HIS A 125 6.18 -2.10 11.90
C HIS A 125 5.32 -2.43 10.69
N ALA A 126 4.00 -2.55 10.86
CA ALA A 126 3.08 -2.78 9.75
C ALA A 126 3.26 -1.72 8.64
N ALA A 127 3.27 -0.42 8.98
CA ALA A 127 3.53 0.66 8.02
C ALA A 127 4.92 0.62 7.36
N SER A 128 5.93 0.05 8.03
CA SER A 128 7.30 0.01 7.50
C SER A 128 7.54 -1.17 6.56
N LEU A 129 6.70 -2.20 6.62
CA LEU A 129 6.90 -3.45 5.88
C LEU A 129 6.21 -3.45 4.52
N THR A 130 5.22 -2.59 4.31
CA THR A 130 4.29 -2.68 3.17
C THR A 130 4.95 -2.60 1.81
N THR A 131 5.94 -1.74 1.58
CA THR A 131 6.73 -1.77 0.34
C THR A 131 7.95 -2.68 0.46
N VAL A 132 8.65 -2.65 1.59
CA VAL A 132 9.97 -3.28 1.74
C VAL A 132 9.89 -4.80 1.65
N ALA A 133 8.95 -5.43 2.37
CA ALA A 133 8.85 -6.89 2.40
C ALA A 133 8.44 -7.47 1.04
N PRO A 134 7.42 -6.95 0.33
CA PRO A 134 7.07 -7.43 -1.00
C PRO A 134 8.19 -7.20 -2.03
N THR A 135 8.88 -6.06 -1.96
CA THR A 135 10.02 -5.78 -2.86
C THR A 135 11.17 -6.76 -2.64
N ALA A 136 11.50 -7.07 -1.39
CA ALA A 136 12.52 -8.06 -1.06
C ALA A 136 12.13 -9.47 -1.51
N ALA A 137 10.86 -9.85 -1.29
CA ALA A 137 10.32 -11.13 -1.73
C ALA A 137 10.37 -11.26 -3.26
N ASP A 138 9.95 -10.22 -4.01
CA ASP A 138 10.02 -10.21 -5.46
C ASP A 138 11.47 -10.40 -5.96
N GLY A 139 12.42 -9.70 -5.35
CA GLY A 139 13.85 -9.90 -5.62
C GLY A 139 14.32 -11.35 -5.40
N LEU A 140 13.86 -11.97 -4.31
CA LEU A 140 14.29 -13.32 -3.96
C LEU A 140 13.67 -14.40 -4.86
N TYR A 141 12.37 -14.29 -5.13
CA TYR A 141 11.59 -15.34 -5.78
C TYR A 141 11.51 -15.18 -7.29
N ASN A 142 11.60 -13.96 -7.81
CA ASN A 142 11.35 -13.63 -9.21
C ASN A 142 12.58 -13.10 -9.96
N ILE A 143 13.58 -12.54 -9.27
CA ILE A 143 14.80 -11.98 -9.93
C ILE A 143 15.96 -13.00 -10.00
N GLY A 144 15.71 -14.27 -9.67
CA GLY A 144 16.62 -15.38 -10.02
C GLY A 144 17.96 -15.38 -9.28
N LEU A 145 17.97 -14.96 -8.00
CA LEU A 145 19.16 -15.08 -7.17
C LEU A 145 19.63 -16.54 -7.07
N PRO A 146 20.96 -16.81 -7.03
CA PRO A 146 21.48 -18.15 -6.79
C PRO A 146 20.85 -18.72 -5.51
N ASN A 147 20.34 -19.95 -5.56
CA ASN A 147 19.60 -20.64 -4.49
C ASN A 147 18.14 -20.21 -4.24
N SER A 148 17.50 -19.45 -5.14
CA SER A 148 16.05 -19.16 -5.05
C SER A 148 15.16 -20.42 -4.96
N GLN A 149 15.63 -21.55 -5.48
CA GLN A 149 15.01 -22.88 -5.34
C GLN A 149 14.94 -23.40 -3.88
N TYR A 150 15.93 -23.08 -3.03
CA TYR A 150 15.93 -23.48 -1.62
C TYR A 150 14.94 -22.67 -0.79
N VAL A 151 14.71 -21.41 -1.18
CA VAL A 151 13.74 -20.54 -0.51
C VAL A 151 12.31 -20.99 -0.84
N ARG A 152 12.03 -21.39 -2.09
CA ARG A 152 10.74 -21.98 -2.47
C ARG A 152 10.40 -23.24 -1.67
N GLN A 153 11.39 -24.07 -1.36
CA GLN A 153 11.20 -25.29 -0.57
C GLN A 153 10.93 -25.02 0.93
N ALA A 154 11.41 -23.88 1.44
CA ALA A 154 11.08 -23.43 2.80
C ALA A 154 9.64 -22.92 2.93
N GLU A 155 9.05 -22.34 1.87
CA GLU A 155 7.64 -21.87 1.89
C GLU A 155 6.64 -23.00 2.11
N GLU A 156 6.91 -24.19 1.57
CA GLU A 156 6.08 -25.38 1.79
C GLU A 156 6.11 -25.88 3.24
N SER A 157 7.04 -25.37 4.05
CA SER A 157 7.32 -25.82 5.41
C SER A 157 6.87 -24.82 6.50
N PHE A 158 6.49 -23.59 6.13
CA PHE A 158 6.16 -22.52 7.09
C PHE A 158 4.84 -21.81 6.72
N GLU A 159 3.80 -22.00 7.54
CA GLU A 159 2.45 -21.42 7.35
C GLU A 159 2.45 -19.87 7.26
N ASP A 160 3.39 -19.19 7.93
CA ASP A 160 3.49 -17.72 7.95
C ASP A 160 3.91 -17.10 6.61
N VAL A 161 4.65 -17.84 5.78
CA VAL A 161 5.10 -17.35 4.46
C VAL A 161 4.01 -17.55 3.41
N ALA A 162 3.19 -18.59 3.55
CA ALA A 162 1.97 -18.78 2.76
C ALA A 162 0.96 -17.65 3.00
N TYR A 163 0.87 -17.13 4.23
CA TYR A 163 0.03 -15.96 4.54
C TYR A 163 0.50 -14.71 3.77
N LEU A 164 1.79 -14.37 3.82
CA LEU A 164 2.38 -13.27 3.04
C LEU A 164 2.15 -13.43 1.52
N SER A 165 2.36 -14.63 0.98
CA SER A 165 2.08 -14.93 -0.44
C SER A 165 0.59 -14.75 -0.79
N SER A 166 -0.33 -15.20 0.08
CA SER A 166 -1.77 -15.04 -0.10
C SER A 166 -2.27 -13.60 0.04
N VAL A 167 -1.56 -12.77 0.83
CA VAL A 167 -1.84 -11.34 1.04
C VAL A 167 -1.32 -10.49 -0.12
N LEU A 168 -0.21 -10.89 -0.75
CA LEU A 168 0.39 -10.15 -1.86
C LEU A 168 -0.21 -10.51 -3.23
N SER A 169 -0.80 -11.70 -3.34
CA SER A 169 -1.43 -12.18 -4.56
C SER A 169 -2.64 -11.34 -5.07
N PRO A 170 -3.51 -10.74 -4.23
CA PRO A 170 -4.60 -9.86 -4.66
C PRO A 170 -4.14 -8.46 -5.08
N CYS A 171 -2.94 -8.05 -4.66
CA CYS A 171 -2.35 -6.72 -4.90
C CYS A 171 -1.76 -6.54 -6.33
N GLY A 172 -2.03 -7.47 -7.24
CA GLY A 172 -1.51 -7.42 -8.62
C GLY A 172 -0.04 -7.87 -8.76
N PHE A 173 0.58 -8.39 -7.69
CA PHE A 173 1.75 -9.25 -7.87
C PHE A 173 1.24 -10.60 -8.38
N PRO A 174 1.70 -11.08 -9.54
CA PRO A 174 1.26 -12.38 -10.04
C PRO A 174 1.55 -13.43 -8.96
N LYS A 175 0.55 -14.23 -8.59
CA LYS A 175 0.82 -15.59 -8.08
C LYS A 175 1.88 -16.13 -9.01
N ALA A 176 2.98 -16.64 -8.46
CA ALA A 176 4.06 -17.28 -9.20
C ALA A 176 3.51 -17.87 -10.50
N LEU A 177 4.11 -17.48 -11.63
CA LEU A 177 3.87 -18.08 -12.93
C LEU A 177 4.15 -19.60 -12.80
N ILE A 178 3.17 -20.35 -12.32
CA ILE A 178 3.11 -21.80 -12.41
C ILE A 178 2.53 -22.06 -13.79
N CYS A 179 3.39 -21.93 -14.79
CA CYS A 179 3.27 -22.72 -16.00
C CYS A 179 4.64 -22.77 -16.66
N LEU A 180 5.37 -23.85 -16.40
CA LEU A 180 6.15 -24.48 -17.44
C LEU A 180 5.90 -25.98 -17.32
N GLN A 181 5.01 -26.48 -18.17
CA GLN A 181 5.02 -27.88 -18.57
C GLN A 181 6.47 -28.26 -18.90
N GLY A 182 7.01 -29.26 -18.22
CA GLY A 182 8.30 -29.85 -18.60
C GLY A 182 8.16 -30.52 -19.97
N PRO A 183 9.21 -30.51 -20.81
CA PRO A 183 9.21 -31.32 -22.02
C PRO A 183 9.23 -32.81 -21.63
N GLY A 184 8.37 -33.58 -22.28
CA GLY A 184 8.58 -35.02 -22.45
C GLY A 184 9.63 -35.30 -23.51
#